data_AF-A0A6I9VCP0-F1
#
_entry.id   AF-A0A6I9VCP0-F1
#
_cell.length_a   1.000
_cell.length_b   1.000
_cell.length_c   1.000
_cell.angle_alpha   90.00
_cell.angle_beta   90.00
_cell.angle_gamma   90.00
#
_symmetry.space_group_name_H-M   'P 1'
#
loop_
_entity.id
_entity.type
_entity.pdbx_description
1 polymer ?
#
loop_
_entity_poly.entity_id
_entity_poly.type
_entity_poly.pdbx_seq_one_letter_code
_entity_poly.pdbx_strand_id
1 'polypeptide(L)'
;MKFFIVILAHVALAYAEDEWMPKNMAELNVIRQECLKDFPLNDEYIEKMKNFEYPDEEPVRKYLLCTVKRFGIFREGQGYNIDRVAKQFKMDLDEAEVLAIVEGCVDKNTEGSSDDVWVYRCRKCVMASKIGDRVKAKSRE
;
A
#
# COMPACT_ATOMS: atom_id res chain seq x y z
N MET A 1 9.53 29.67 36.71
CA MET A 1 9.41 28.19 36.58
C MET A 1 7.97 27.68 36.40
N LYS A 2 7.01 28.48 35.90
CA LYS A 2 5.64 28.01 35.59
C LYS A 2 5.32 27.91 34.08
N PHE A 3 6.13 28.51 33.22
CA PHE A 3 5.92 28.51 31.77
C PHE A 3 6.68 27.41 31.01
N PHE A 4 7.66 26.75 31.64
CA PHE A 4 8.43 25.67 31.00
C PHE A 4 7.68 24.34 30.91
N ILE A 5 6.75 24.08 31.83
CA ILE A 5 5.99 22.82 31.86
C ILE A 5 4.91 22.79 30.76
N VAL A 6 4.37 23.96 30.39
CA VAL A 6 3.33 24.05 29.36
C VAL A 6 3.92 23.78 27.97
N ILE A 7 5.15 24.20 27.69
CA ILE A 7 5.80 23.96 26.39
C ILE A 7 6.14 22.47 26.21
N LEU A 8 6.58 21.77 27.26
CA LEU A 8 6.91 20.34 27.17
C LEU A 8 5.69 19.47 26.86
N ALA A 9 4.51 19.83 27.37
CA ALA A 9 3.26 19.10 27.11
C ALA A 9 2.75 19.26 25.66
N HIS A 10 3.06 20.38 24.99
CA HIS A 10 2.68 20.59 23.59
C HIS A 10 3.62 19.90 22.61
N VAL A 11 4.87 19.65 23.01
CA VAL A 11 5.85 18.93 22.19
C VAL A 11 5.58 17.41 22.19
N ALA A 12 5.01 16.85 23.26
CA ALA A 12 4.67 15.43 23.32
C ALA A 12 3.55 15.01 22.34
N LEU A 13 2.62 15.91 22.01
CA LEU A 13 1.54 15.66 21.05
C LEU A 13 2.00 15.74 19.58
N ALA A 14 3.15 16.36 19.31
CA ALA A 14 3.70 16.48 17.95
C ALA A 14 4.48 15.23 17.50
N TYR A 15 4.84 14.33 18.43
CA TYR A 15 5.59 13.09 18.16
C TYR A 15 4.74 11.82 18.21
N ALA A 16 3.42 11.94 18.33
CA ALA A 16 2.55 10.86 17.91
C ALA A 16 2.46 10.87 16.37
N GLU A 17 3.57 10.57 15.69
CA GLU A 17 3.42 9.88 14.41
C GLU A 17 2.69 8.59 14.78
N ASP A 18 1.40 8.48 14.44
CA ASP A 18 0.63 7.25 14.60
C ASP A 18 1.53 6.09 14.17
N GLU A 19 1.94 5.25 15.14
CA GLU A 19 2.74 4.07 14.84
C GLU A 19 1.97 3.27 13.80
N TRP A 20 2.46 3.25 12.57
CA TRP A 20 1.77 2.57 11.51
C TRP A 20 1.74 1.07 11.85
N MET A 21 0.53 0.50 11.85
CA MET A 21 0.32 -0.93 12.07
C MET A 21 -0.20 -1.61 10.80
N PRO A 22 0.21 -2.87 10.55
CA PRO A 22 -0.36 -3.69 9.49
C PRO A 22 -1.88 -3.77 9.62
N LYS A 23 -2.57 -3.58 8.50
CA LYS A 23 -4.02 -3.63 8.41
C LYS A 23 -4.50 -5.08 8.38
N ASN A 24 -5.51 -5.39 9.17
CA ASN A 24 -6.19 -6.68 9.13
C ASN A 24 -7.21 -6.75 7.98
N MET A 25 -7.76 -7.94 7.70
CA MET A 25 -8.67 -8.15 6.57
C MET A 25 -9.93 -7.27 6.60
N ALA A 26 -10.49 -6.98 7.78
CA ALA A 26 -11.67 -6.12 7.90
C ALA A 26 -11.33 -4.67 7.51
N GLU A 27 -10.21 -4.15 8.00
CA GLU A 27 -9.71 -2.81 7.62
C GLU A 27 -9.42 -2.73 6.12
N LEU A 28 -8.75 -3.74 5.57
CA LEU A 28 -8.45 -3.82 4.13
C LEU A 28 -9.74 -3.81 3.29
N ASN A 29 -10.79 -4.49 3.75
CA ASN A 29 -12.08 -4.50 3.04
C ASN A 29 -12.77 -3.15 3.10
N VAL A 30 -12.78 -2.47 4.26
CA VAL A 30 -13.31 -1.11 4.36
C VAL A 30 -12.60 -0.17 3.40
N ILE A 31 -11.26 -0.19 3.40
CA ILE A 31 -10.45 0.65 2.50
C ILE A 31 -10.79 0.40 1.03
N ARG A 32 -10.89 -0.87 0.61
CA ARG A 32 -11.25 -1.21 -0.78
C ARG A 32 -12.65 -0.71 -1.13
N GLN A 33 -13.62 -0.87 -0.24
CA GLN A 33 -14.99 -0.40 -0.46
C GLN A 33 -15.06 1.13 -0.57
N GLU A 34 -14.31 1.86 0.26
CA GLU A 34 -14.23 3.31 0.15
C GLU A 34 -13.55 3.76 -1.14
N CYS A 35 -12.47 3.10 -1.55
CA CYS A 35 -11.81 3.40 -2.83
C CYS A 35 -12.68 3.07 -4.04
N LEU A 36 -13.55 2.06 -3.96
CA LEU A 36 -14.54 1.78 -5.02
C LEU A 36 -15.65 2.84 -5.09
N LYS A 37 -15.96 3.53 -3.97
CA LYS A 37 -16.90 4.66 -3.99
C LYS A 37 -16.28 5.87 -4.68
N ASP A 38 -15.01 6.16 -4.40
CA ASP A 38 -14.29 7.29 -4.98
C ASP A 38 -13.91 7.04 -6.46
N PHE A 39 -13.51 5.79 -6.75
CA PHE A 39 -13.04 5.35 -8.07
C PHE A 39 -13.83 4.09 -8.49
N PRO A 40 -15.10 4.26 -8.90
CA PRO A 40 -15.93 3.14 -9.31
C PRO A 40 -15.34 2.44 -10.53
N LEU A 41 -15.35 1.12 -10.47
CA LEU A 41 -14.90 0.24 -11.53
C LEU A 41 -16.10 -0.50 -12.11
N ASN A 42 -16.04 -0.79 -13.40
CA ASN A 42 -17.03 -1.66 -14.04
C ASN A 42 -16.86 -3.11 -13.59
N ASP A 43 -17.89 -3.92 -13.83
CA ASP A 43 -17.90 -5.33 -13.43
C ASP A 43 -16.76 -6.12 -14.08
N GLU A 44 -16.37 -5.79 -15.31
CA GLU A 44 -15.24 -6.45 -16.00
C GLU A 44 -13.92 -6.30 -15.22
N TYR A 45 -13.59 -5.07 -14.80
CA TYR A 45 -12.39 -4.82 -14.01
C TYR A 45 -12.49 -5.43 -12.61
N ILE A 46 -13.67 -5.41 -12.00
CA ILE A 46 -13.88 -6.06 -10.69
C ILE A 46 -13.61 -7.56 -10.79
N GLU A 47 -14.15 -8.24 -11.81
CA GLU A 47 -13.94 -9.68 -12.02
C GLU A 47 -12.48 -10.00 -12.30
N LYS A 48 -11.79 -9.21 -13.13
CA LYS A 48 -10.34 -9.36 -13.36
C LYS A 48 -9.54 -9.23 -12.05
N MET A 49 -9.83 -8.20 -11.25
CA MET A 49 -9.12 -7.98 -9.99
C MET A 49 -9.39 -9.05 -8.93
N LYS A 50 -10.59 -9.65 -8.89
CA LYS A 50 -10.89 -10.83 -8.06
C LYS A 50 -10.00 -12.02 -8.42
N ASN A 51 -9.61 -12.13 -9.68
CA ASN A 51 -8.68 -13.15 -10.20
C ASN A 51 -7.21 -12.72 -10.12
N PHE A 52 -6.89 -11.64 -9.39
CA PHE A 52 -5.54 -11.07 -9.29
C PHE A 52 -4.96 -10.54 -10.60
N GLU A 53 -5.82 -10.25 -11.57
CA GLU A 53 -5.48 -9.58 -12.82
C GLU A 53 -5.78 -8.08 -12.68
N TYR A 54 -4.74 -7.26 -12.84
CA TYR A 54 -4.85 -5.80 -12.72
C TYR A 54 -4.49 -5.17 -14.08
N PRO A 55 -5.48 -4.88 -14.93
CA PRO A 55 -5.25 -4.19 -16.19
C PRO A 55 -4.52 -2.86 -15.98
N ASP A 56 -3.66 -2.49 -16.94
CA ASP A 56 -2.97 -1.19 -16.94
C ASP A 56 -3.90 -0.08 -17.48
N GLU A 57 -5.03 0.09 -16.81
CA GLU A 57 -6.08 1.03 -17.18
C GLU A 57 -6.19 2.11 -16.10
N GLU A 58 -6.33 3.37 -16.52
CA GLU A 58 -6.40 4.51 -15.59
C GLU A 58 -7.38 4.32 -14.42
N PRO A 59 -8.64 3.87 -14.61
CA PRO A 59 -9.55 3.65 -13.48
C PRO A 59 -9.01 2.62 -12.48
N VAL A 60 -8.40 1.53 -12.97
CA VAL A 60 -7.79 0.50 -12.13
C VAL A 60 -6.59 1.07 -11.38
N ARG A 61 -5.71 1.83 -12.06
CA ARG A 61 -4.55 2.47 -11.43
C ARG A 61 -4.96 3.47 -10.34
N LYS A 62 -6.00 4.27 -10.57
CA LYS A 62 -6.53 5.20 -9.55
C LYS A 62 -7.09 4.48 -8.33
N TYR A 63 -7.84 3.39 -8.54
CA TYR A 63 -8.30 2.54 -7.43
C TYR A 63 -7.11 1.95 -6.63
N LEU A 64 -6.07 1.48 -7.32
CA LEU A 64 -4.86 0.96 -6.68
C LEU A 64 -4.12 2.03 -5.88
N LEU A 65 -3.94 3.23 -6.45
CA LEU A 65 -3.35 4.39 -5.77
C LEU A 65 -4.13 4.75 -4.50
N CYS A 66 -5.46 4.86 -4.61
CA CYS A 66 -6.32 5.10 -3.45
C CYS A 66 -6.09 4.06 -2.35
N THR A 67 -6.05 2.78 -2.73
CA THR A 67 -5.87 1.66 -1.79
C THR A 67 -4.55 1.77 -1.04
N VAL A 68 -3.43 1.96 -1.75
CA VAL A 68 -2.10 2.00 -1.10
C VAL A 68 -1.87 3.28 -0.29
N LYS A 69 -2.51 4.41 -0.67
CA LYS A 69 -2.52 5.64 0.13
C LYS A 69 -3.27 5.44 1.44
N ARG A 70 -4.48 4.86 1.40
CA ARG A 70 -5.28 4.58 2.61
C ARG A 70 -4.67 3.49 3.49
N PHE A 71 -3.89 2.56 2.92
CA PHE A 71 -3.07 1.64 3.71
C PHE A 71 -1.98 2.36 4.48
N GLY A 72 -1.55 3.55 4.02
CA GLY A 72 -0.42 4.29 4.56
C GLY A 72 0.93 3.72 4.14
N ILE A 73 0.99 2.99 3.03
CA ILE A 73 2.23 2.36 2.50
C ILE A 73 2.79 3.10 1.28
N PHE A 74 2.06 4.07 0.74
CA PHE A 74 2.50 4.93 -0.35
C PHE A 74 2.17 6.39 -0.03
N ARG A 75 3.09 7.30 -0.37
CA ARG A 75 2.89 8.74 -0.28
C ARG A 75 3.24 9.40 -1.60
N GLU A 76 2.34 10.26 -2.07
CA GLU A 76 2.48 10.99 -3.34
C GLU A 76 3.79 11.77 -3.38
N GLY A 77 4.49 11.68 -4.51
CA GLY A 77 5.81 12.27 -4.70
C GLY A 77 6.96 11.69 -3.85
N GLN A 78 6.67 10.78 -2.90
CA GLN A 78 7.70 10.11 -2.07
C GLN A 78 7.86 8.63 -2.41
N GLY A 79 6.78 7.97 -2.86
CA GLY A 79 6.79 6.57 -3.23
C GLY A 79 6.33 5.64 -2.10
N TYR A 80 6.72 4.37 -2.21
CA TYR A 80 6.40 3.34 -1.23
C TYR A 80 7.29 3.44 0.02
N ASN A 81 6.67 3.22 1.19
CA ASN A 81 7.40 2.91 2.40
C ASN A 81 7.67 1.41 2.46
N ILE A 82 8.91 1.02 2.18
CA ILE A 82 9.36 -0.36 2.04
C ILE A 82 9.09 -1.18 3.32
N ASP A 83 9.43 -0.63 4.49
CA ASP A 83 9.22 -1.31 5.78
C ASP A 83 7.74 -1.63 6.02
N ARG A 84 6.85 -0.68 5.71
CA ARG A 84 5.41 -0.88 5.86
C ARG A 84 4.86 -1.88 4.84
N VAL A 85 5.34 -1.86 3.60
CA VAL A 85 4.99 -2.87 2.60
C VAL A 85 5.41 -4.26 3.08
N ALA A 86 6.66 -4.41 3.52
CA ALA A 86 7.18 -5.69 4.00
C ALA A 86 6.36 -6.20 5.20
N LYS A 87 6.13 -5.36 6.21
CA LYS A 87 5.31 -5.72 7.38
C LYS A 87 3.86 -6.09 7.00
N GLN A 88 3.25 -5.41 6.03
CA GLN A 88 1.87 -5.70 5.58
C GLN A 88 1.78 -7.04 4.84
N PHE A 89 2.78 -7.37 4.02
CA PHE A 89 2.71 -8.49 3.08
C PHE A 89 3.65 -9.66 3.42
N LYS A 90 4.36 -9.63 4.56
CA LYS A 90 5.23 -10.74 4.95
C LYS A 90 4.47 -12.06 5.04
N MET A 91 3.22 -12.03 5.50
CA MET A 91 2.42 -13.23 5.74
C MET A 91 3.22 -14.23 6.59
N ASP A 92 3.52 -15.40 6.04
CA ASP A 92 4.37 -16.46 6.60
C ASP A 92 5.73 -16.60 5.88
N LEU A 93 6.08 -15.65 5.01
CA LEU A 93 7.40 -15.55 4.39
C LEU A 93 8.44 -14.99 5.35
N ASP A 94 9.72 -15.22 5.03
CA ASP A 94 10.84 -14.62 5.73
C ASP A 94 10.90 -13.10 5.48
N GLU A 95 11.20 -12.33 6.53
CA GLU A 95 11.18 -10.87 6.46
C GLU A 95 12.28 -10.30 5.55
N ALA A 96 13.47 -10.89 5.57
CA ALA A 96 14.57 -10.44 4.71
C ALA A 96 14.29 -10.77 3.24
N GLU A 97 13.68 -11.92 2.96
CA GLU A 97 13.21 -12.28 1.61
C GLU A 97 12.16 -11.27 1.10
N VAL A 98 11.18 -10.91 1.94
CA VAL A 98 10.12 -9.96 1.58
C VAL A 98 10.71 -8.57 1.32
N LEU A 99 11.61 -8.09 2.18
CA LEU A 99 12.31 -6.81 2.01
C LEU A 99 13.07 -6.78 0.68
N ALA A 100 13.86 -7.82 0.38
CA ALA A 100 14.62 -7.89 -0.86
C ALA A 100 13.72 -7.86 -2.12
N ILE A 101 12.57 -8.53 -2.08
CA ILE A 101 11.60 -8.49 -3.18
C ILE A 101 11.02 -7.07 -3.34
N VAL A 102 10.62 -6.44 -2.24
CA VAL A 102 10.01 -5.09 -2.29
C VAL A 102 11.04 -4.06 -2.76
N GLU A 103 12.26 -4.09 -2.24
CA GLU A 103 13.36 -3.22 -2.67
C GLU A 103 13.67 -3.37 -4.16
N GLY A 104 13.59 -4.59 -4.70
CA GLY A 104 13.77 -4.84 -6.14
C GLY A 104 12.65 -4.32 -7.02
N CYS A 105 11.45 -4.12 -6.46
CA CYS A 105 10.26 -3.65 -7.20
C CYS A 105 9.97 -2.15 -7.04
N VAL A 106 10.42 -1.52 -5.96
CA VAL A 106 10.20 -0.10 -5.68
C VAL A 106 11.25 0.73 -6.42
N ASP A 107 10.84 1.40 -7.49
CA ASP A 107 11.67 2.39 -8.19
C ASP A 107 11.51 3.81 -7.61
N LYS A 108 12.46 4.71 -7.92
CA LYS A 108 12.46 6.12 -7.48
C LYS A 108 11.63 7.07 -8.35
N ASN A 109 10.90 6.55 -9.35
CA ASN A 109 10.14 7.30 -10.34
C ASN A 109 10.93 8.42 -11.03
N THR A 110 12.16 8.14 -11.44
CA THR A 110 13.05 9.11 -12.10
C THR A 110 12.49 9.63 -13.43
N GLU A 111 11.57 8.89 -14.04
CA GLU A 111 10.86 9.29 -15.27
C GLU A 111 9.70 10.27 -15.01
N GLY A 112 9.36 10.54 -13.74
CA GLY A 112 8.34 11.52 -13.37
C GLY A 112 6.93 11.13 -13.79
N SER A 113 6.62 9.82 -13.82
CA SER A 113 5.25 9.37 -14.08
C SER A 113 4.29 9.88 -13.00
N SER A 114 3.01 9.92 -13.34
CA SER A 114 1.95 10.12 -12.34
C SER A 114 1.99 9.01 -11.27
N ASP A 115 1.55 9.35 -10.05
CA ASP A 115 1.61 8.43 -8.91
C ASP A 115 0.83 7.12 -9.15
N ASP A 116 -0.25 7.15 -9.92
CA ASP A 116 -1.05 5.96 -10.25
C ASP A 116 -0.27 4.97 -11.14
N VAL A 117 0.52 5.50 -12.09
CA VAL A 117 1.42 4.70 -12.94
C VAL A 117 2.57 4.14 -12.11
N TRP A 118 3.15 4.95 -11.22
CA TRP A 118 4.22 4.51 -10.32
C TRP A 118 3.77 3.38 -9.39
N VAL A 119 2.60 3.54 -8.76
CA VAL A 119 1.95 2.50 -7.96
C VAL A 119 1.71 1.23 -8.77
N TYR A 120 1.23 1.38 -10.01
CA TYR A 120 0.96 0.24 -10.87
C TYR A 120 2.22 -0.57 -11.20
N ARG A 121 3.33 0.08 -11.55
CA ARG A 121 4.61 -0.60 -11.84
C ARG A 121 5.07 -1.46 -10.67
N CYS A 122 5.11 -0.88 -9.47
CA CYS A 122 5.52 -1.60 -8.26
C CYS A 122 4.58 -2.77 -7.97
N ARG A 123 3.26 -2.55 -8.05
CA ARG A 123 2.28 -3.62 -7.80
C ARG A 123 2.41 -4.77 -8.80
N LYS A 124 2.59 -4.46 -10.08
CA LYS A 124 2.79 -5.47 -11.13
C LYS A 124 4.03 -6.32 -10.85
N CYS A 125 5.14 -5.68 -10.47
CA CYS A 125 6.38 -6.37 -10.09
C CYS A 125 6.17 -7.27 -8.85
N VAL A 126 5.62 -6.74 -7.76
CA VAL A 126 5.40 -7.49 -6.51
C VAL A 126 4.46 -8.68 -6.73
N MET A 127 3.39 -8.50 -7.52
CA MET A 127 2.43 -9.59 -7.81
C MET A 127 2.98 -10.68 -8.74
N ALA A 128 4.10 -10.41 -9.43
CA ALA A 128 4.84 -11.40 -10.21
C ALA A 128 5.94 -12.12 -9.39
N SER A 129 6.11 -11.75 -8.12
CA SER A 129 7.07 -12.36 -7.20
C SER A 129 6.42 -13.43 -6.30
N LYS A 130 7.24 -14.05 -5.43
CA LYS A 130 6.79 -14.98 -4.38
C LYS A 130 5.75 -14.38 -3.44
N ILE A 131 5.78 -13.06 -3.20
CA ILE A 131 4.73 -12.37 -2.43
C ILE A 131 3.38 -12.51 -3.14
N GLY A 132 3.34 -12.28 -4.45
CA GLY A 132 2.14 -12.43 -5.28
C GLY A 132 1.60 -13.86 -5.27
N ASP A 133 2.48 -14.86 -5.36
CA ASP A 133 2.10 -16.26 -5.27
C ASP A 133 1.47 -16.58 -3.91
N ARG A 134 2.04 -16.07 -2.82
CA ARG A 134 1.50 -16.31 -1.48
C ARG A 134 0.16 -15.62 -1.24
N VAL A 135 0.00 -14.39 -1.74
CA VAL A 135 -1.28 -13.67 -1.71
C VAL A 135 -2.37 -14.46 -2.43
N LYS A 136 -2.09 -15.01 -3.62
CA LYS A 136 -3.03 -15.84 -4.39
C LYS A 136 -3.34 -17.17 -3.72
N ALA A 137 -2.37 -17.78 -3.04
CA ALA A 137 -2.57 -19.02 -2.30
C ALA A 137 -3.50 -18.79 -1.10
N LYS A 138 -3.24 -17.75 -0.31
CA LYS A 138 -4.00 -17.41 0.90
C LYS A 138 -5.44 -17.02 0.63
N SER A 139 -5.78 -16.50 -0.55
CA SER A 139 -7.17 -16.17 -0.89
C SER A 139 -8.03 -17.39 -1.24
N ARG A 140 -7.42 -18.57 -1.37
CA ARG A 140 -8.10 -19.83 -1.69
C ARG A 140 -8.27 -20.74 -0.46
N GLU A 141 -7.65 -20.37 0.65
CA GLU A 141 -7.80 -21.00 1.98
C GLU A 141 -9.06 -20.47 2.66
#